data_AF-A0ABD0PF01-F1
#
_entry.id   AF-A0ABD0PF01-F1
#
_cell.length_a   1.000
_cell.length_b   1.000
_cell.length_c   1.000
_cell.angle_alpha   90.00
_cell.angle_beta   90.00
_cell.angle_gamma   90.00
#
_symmetry.space_group_name_H-M   'P 1'
#
loop_
_entity.id
_entity.type
_entity.pdbx_description
1 polymer ?
#
loop_
_entity_poly.entity_id
_entity_poly.type
_entity_poly.pdbx_seq_one_letter_code
_entity_poly.pdbx_strand_id
1 'polypeptide(L)' 'QYSWFYNNSEVGYGPVYEKAALSLTNSGQYTCKAFNNITGISRTASLELTVIGKL' A
#
# COMPACT_ATOMS: atom_id res chain seq x y z
N GLN A 1 -7.80 10.89 -5.58
CA GLN A 1 -6.96 9.85 -6.21
C GLN A 1 -6.20 9.11 -5.13
N TYR A 2 -6.01 7.81 -5.26
CA TYR A 2 -5.25 7.00 -4.31
C TYR A 2 -4.16 6.22 -5.06
N SER A 3 -2.96 6.21 -4.50
CA SER A 3 -1.82 5.41 -4.95
C SER A 3 -1.33 4.55 -3.78
N TRP A 4 -0.96 3.31 -4.06
CA TRP A 4 -0.45 2.37 -3.07
C TRP A 4 1.02 2.07 -3.31
N PHE A 5 1.78 1.99 -2.22
CA PHE A 5 3.21 1.75 -2.23
C PHE A 5 3.56 0.57 -1.32
N TYR A 6 4.47 -0.28 -1.77
CA TYR A 6 5.11 -1.34 -0.99
C TYR A 6 6.61 -1.10 -1.00
N ASN A 7 7.24 -0.93 0.17
CA ASN A 7 8.66 -0.58 0.29
C ASN A 7 9.06 0.56 -0.68
N ASN A 8 8.29 1.66 -0.64
CA ASN A 8 8.48 2.87 -1.46
C ASN A 8 8.26 2.71 -2.97
N SER A 9 7.94 1.51 -3.47
CA SER A 9 7.59 1.29 -4.88
C SER A 9 6.08 1.34 -5.09
N GLU A 10 5.58 2.05 -6.10
CA GLU A 10 4.15 2.08 -6.41
C GLU A 10 3.68 0.72 -6.93
N VAL A 11 2.60 0.18 -6.36
CA VAL A 11 2.07 -1.17 -6.65
C VAL A 11 0.62 -1.17 -7.10
N GLY A 12 -0.06 -0.03 -7.07
CA GLY A 12 -1.44 0.06 -7.55
C GLY A 12 -2.11 1.38 -7.27
N TYR A 13 -3.35 1.51 -7.76
CA TYR A 13 -4.19 2.68 -7.61
C TYR A 13 -5.56 2.30 -7.08
N GLY A 14 -6.26 3.28 -6.53
CA GLY A 14 -7.65 3.14 -6.10
C GLY A 14 -7.81 3.09 -4.58
N PRO A 15 -9.05 3.25 -4.10
CA PRO A 15 -9.35 3.34 -2.67
C PRO A 15 -9.03 2.05 -1.91
N VAL A 16 -8.94 0.92 -2.61
CA VAL A 16 -8.61 -0.40 -2.07
C VAL A 16 -7.45 -0.97 -2.88
N TYR A 17 -6.50 -1.60 -2.20
CA TYR A 17 -5.45 -2.40 -2.82
C TYR A 17 -5.67 -3.87 -2.48
N GLU A 18 -5.87 -4.67 -3.51
CA GLU A 18 -6.08 -6.12 -3.39
C GLU A 18 -4.87 -6.87 -3.94
N LYS A 19 -4.39 -7.84 -3.17
CA LYS A 19 -3.30 -8.74 -3.58
C LYS A 19 -3.75 -10.17 -3.40
N ALA A 20 -3.93 -10.89 -4.51
CA ALA A 20 -4.54 -12.21 -4.52
C ALA A 20 -3.71 -13.29 -3.82
N ALA A 21 -2.38 -13.26 -3.97
CA ALA A 21 -1.47 -14.22 -3.38
C ALA A 21 -0.45 -13.53 -2.48
N LEU A 22 -0.34 -14.02 -1.25
CA LEU A 22 0.66 -13.59 -0.27
C LEU A 22 1.73 -14.66 -0.07
N SER A 23 2.98 -14.23 -0.01
CA SER A 23 4.14 -15.01 0.41
C SER A 23 4.85 -14.31 1.57
N LEU A 24 5.78 -15.01 2.22
CA LEU A 24 6.60 -14.42 3.31
C LEU A 24 7.31 -13.12 2.87
N THR A 25 7.71 -13.04 1.60
CA THR A 25 8.38 -11.86 1.00
C THR A 25 7.44 -10.68 0.75
N ASN A 26 6.15 -10.81 1.08
CA ASN A 26 5.19 -9.71 1.03
C ASN A 26 4.99 -9.03 2.40
N SER A 27 5.69 -9.50 3.43
CA SER A 27 5.79 -8.76 4.69
C SER A 27 6.55 -7.44 4.49
N GLY A 28 6.08 -6.38 5.12
CA GLY A 28 6.71 -5.06 5.05
C GLY A 28 5.70 -3.93 5.14
N GLN A 29 6.17 -2.71 4.90
CA GLN A 29 5.35 -1.52 4.99
C GLN A 29 4.57 -1.27 3.70
N TYR A 30 3.26 -1.14 3.84
CA TYR A 30 2.34 -0.69 2.80
C TYR A 30 1.88 0.72 3.13
N THR A 31 1.91 1.62 2.15
CA THR A 31 1.49 3.02 2.32
C THR A 31 0.48 3.40 1.26
N CYS A 32 -0.65 3.95 1.68
CA CYS A 32 -1.60 4.60 0.78
C CYS A 32 -1.33 6.10 0.78
N LYS A 33 -1.27 6.72 -0.40
CA LYS A 33 -1.25 8.17 -0.60
C LYS A 33 -2.56 8.60 -1.23
N ALA A 34 -3.32 9.42 -0.53
CA ALA A 34 -4.51 10.08 -1.03
C ALA A 34 -4.15 11.49 -1.52
N PHE A 35 -4.38 11.77 -2.81
CA PHE A 35 -4.20 13.08 -3.42
C PHE A 35 -5.56 13.72 -3.72
N ASN A 36 -5.74 14.96 -3.25
CA ASN A 36 -6.87 15.82 -3.57
C ASN A 36 -6.43 16.85 -4.63
N ASN A 37 -6.95 16.71 -5.85
CA ASN A 37 -6.59 17.59 -6.96
C ASN A 37 -7.18 19.02 -6.83
N ILE A 38 -8.23 19.21 -6.04
CA ILE A 38 -8.84 20.53 -5.82
C ILE A 38 -7.94 21.38 -4.93
N THR A 39 -7.38 20.78 -3.86
CA THR A 39 -6.52 21.50 -2.91
C THR A 39 -5.03 21.35 -3.20
N GLY A 40 -4.64 20.39 -4.04
CA GLY A 40 -3.24 20.04 -4.30
C GLY A 40 -2.55 19.30 -3.15
N ILE A 41 -3.28 18.91 -2.10
CA ILE A 41 -2.72 18.30 -0.90
C ILE A 41 -2.74 16.78 -1.00
N SER A 42 -1.64 16.15 -0.56
CA SER A 42 -1.57 14.71 -0.33
C SER A 42 -1.52 14.37 1.16
N ARG A 43 -2.17 13.28 1.54
CA ARG A 43 -2.02 12.66 2.86
C ARG A 43 -1.65 11.19 2.69
N THR A 44 -0.88 10.66 3.63
CA THR A 44 -0.42 9.27 3.61
C THR A 44 -0.83 8.56 4.89
N ALA A 45 -1.12 7.27 4.77
CA ALA A 45 -1.30 6.36 5.88
C ALA A 45 -0.52 5.07 5.60
N SER A 46 0.15 4.53 6.61
CA SER A 46 1.03 3.37 6.48
C SER A 46 0.58 2.25 7.41
N LEU A 47 0.76 1.01 6.97
CA LEU A 47 0.48 -0.22 7.70
C LEU A 47 1.66 -1.18 7.53
N GLU A 48 2.14 -1.75 8.64
CA GLU A 48 3.10 -2.85 8.61
C GLU A 48 2.35 -4.17 8.49
N LEU A 49 2.58 -4.91 7.41
CA LEU A 49 2.00 -6.23 7.19
C LEU A 49 3.03 -7.31 7.53
N THR A 50 2.66 -8.27 8.38
CA THR A 50 3.48 -9.46 8.63
C THR A 50 2.75 -10.69 8.14
N VAL A 51 3.31 -11.37 7.14
CA VAL A 51 2.80 -12.65 6.64
C VAL A 51 3.48 -13.77 7.41
N ILE A 52 2.67 -14.61 8.06
CA ILE A 52 3.14 -15.81 8.75
C ILE A 52 2.83 -17.04 7.91
N GLY A 53 3.79 -17.97 7.83
CA GLY A 53 3.65 -19.23 7.11
C GLY A 53 4.35 -20.35 7.87
N LYS A 54 3.87 -21.59 7.70
CA LYS A 54 4.63 -22.77 8.11
C LYS A 54 5.66 -23.08 7.04
N LEU A 55 6.91 -23.29 7.48
CA LEU A 55 7.97 -23.91 6.67
C LEU A 55 7.60 -25.37 6.38
#